data_AF-C7D7S0-F1
#
_entry.id   AF-C7D7S0-F1
#
_cell.length_a   1.000
_cell.length_b   1.000
_cell.length_c   1.000
_cell.angle_alpha   90.00
_cell.angle_beta   90.00
_cell.angle_gamma   90.00
#
_symmetry.space_group_name_H-M   'P 1'
#
loop_
_entity.id
_entity.type
_entity.pdbx_description
1 polymer ?
#
loop_
_entity_poly.entity_id
_entity_poly.type
_entity_poly.pdbx_seq_one_letter_code
_entity_poly.pdbx_strand_id
1 'polypeptide(L)'
;MTITPQAPLTPSELALHNRFPQYSQTTKYYVYRHNDFDGRCLYVGKGCGKRAWHVTKRDPAHKAWIETCKHDYVEVIDDCLTELQAFRLENQLLREEAPRFNKIQNH
;
A
#
# COMPACT_ATOMS: atom_id res chain seq x y z
N MET A 1 3.11 -8.82 20.46
CA MET A 1 3.39 -8.71 19.02
C MET A 1 4.68 -9.50 18.77
N THR A 2 4.56 -10.71 18.24
CA THR A 2 5.71 -11.55 17.89
C THR A 2 6.39 -10.92 16.68
N ILE A 3 7.64 -10.48 16.85
CA ILE A 3 8.47 -9.99 15.75
C ILE A 3 8.93 -11.24 15.00
N THR A 4 8.24 -11.58 13.92
CA THR A 4 8.69 -12.66 13.04
C THR A 4 10.06 -12.26 12.49
N PRO A 5 11.13 -13.05 12.72
CA PRO A 5 12.43 -12.71 12.20
C PRO A 5 12.38 -12.71 10.67
N GLN A 6 12.86 -11.61 10.11
CA GLN A 6 12.74 -11.33 8.70
C GLN A 6 13.73 -12.15 7.88
N ALA A 7 13.24 -12.77 6.80
CA ALA A 7 14.10 -13.38 5.80
C ALA A 7 14.99 -12.30 5.13
N PRO A 8 16.29 -12.56 4.94
CA PRO A 8 17.15 -11.67 4.16
C PRO A 8 16.68 -11.61 2.70
N LEU A 9 16.89 -10.46 2.06
CA LEU A 9 16.59 -10.29 0.64
C LEU A 9 17.34 -11.32 -0.21
N THR A 10 16.65 -11.87 -1.21
CA THR A 10 17.28 -12.75 -2.21
C THR A 10 18.32 -11.96 -3.03
N PRO A 11 19.32 -12.64 -3.64
CA PRO A 11 20.29 -11.97 -4.52
C PRO A 11 19.63 -11.18 -5.66
N SER A 12 18.52 -11.67 -6.21
CA SER A 12 17.73 -10.98 -7.23
C SER A 12 17.07 -9.69 -6.72
N GLU A 13 16.54 -9.71 -5.49
CA GLU A 13 15.94 -8.52 -4.89
C GLU A 13 17.00 -7.47 -4.55
N LEU A 14 18.16 -7.90 -4.06
CA LEU A 14 19.29 -7.02 -3.79
C LEU A 14 19.81 -6.36 -5.08
N ALA A 15 19.97 -7.14 -6.15
CA ALA A 15 20.35 -6.62 -7.46
C ALA A 15 19.34 -5.60 -8.01
N LEU A 16 18.04 -5.81 -7.75
CA LEU A 16 17.01 -4.86 -8.13
C LEU A 16 17.10 -3.56 -7.31
N HIS A 17 17.28 -3.65 -5.99
CA HIS A 17 17.48 -2.48 -5.13
C HIS A 17 18.70 -1.66 -5.56
N ASN A 18 19.80 -2.31 -5.98
CA ASN A 18 20.98 -1.62 -6.50
C ASN A 18 20.68 -0.78 -7.76
N ARG A 19 19.65 -1.14 -8.53
CA ARG A 19 19.19 -0.36 -9.70
C ARG A 19 18.29 0.81 -9.32
N PHE A 20 17.73 0.81 -8.12
CA PHE A 20 16.83 1.84 -7.61
C PHE A 20 17.20 2.28 -6.18
N PRO A 21 18.38 2.89 -5.99
CA PRO A 21 18.95 3.20 -4.68
C PRO A 21 18.12 4.21 -3.87
N GLN A 22 17.17 4.91 -4.50
CA GLN A 22 16.25 5.83 -3.82
C GLN A 22 15.23 5.13 -2.92
N TYR A 23 14.98 3.83 -3.11
CA TYR A 23 14.01 3.10 -2.30
C TYR A 23 14.66 2.45 -1.09
N SER A 24 13.97 2.49 0.05
CA SER A 24 14.47 1.86 1.26
C SER A 24 14.49 0.33 1.17
N GLN A 25 15.61 -0.27 1.54
CA GLN A 25 15.74 -1.71 1.81
C GLN A 25 15.16 -2.11 3.18
N THR A 26 14.73 -1.14 4.01
CA THR A 26 14.03 -1.46 5.26
C THR A 26 12.64 -1.97 4.96
N THR A 27 12.30 -3.03 5.64
CA THR A 27 11.14 -3.88 5.43
C THR A 27 9.98 -3.51 6.38
N LYS A 28 9.72 -2.20 6.44
CA LYS A 28 8.70 -1.60 7.30
C LYS A 28 7.45 -1.17 6.54
N TYR A 29 7.42 -1.44 5.23
CA TYR A 29 6.34 -1.04 4.35
C TYR A 29 5.33 -2.17 4.23
N TYR A 30 4.10 -1.79 3.90
CA TYR A 30 2.99 -2.68 3.61
C TYR A 30 2.15 -2.07 2.49
N VAL A 31 1.39 -2.91 1.81
CA VAL A 31 0.38 -2.49 0.85
C VAL A 31 -0.99 -2.78 1.43
N TYR A 32 -1.90 -1.84 1.25
CA TYR A 32 -3.25 -1.92 1.79
C TYR A 32 -4.25 -1.43 0.75
N ARG A 33 -5.50 -1.87 0.89
CA ARG A 33 -6.64 -1.33 0.17
C ARG A 33 -7.68 -0.77 1.12
N HIS A 34 -8.44 0.21 0.64
CA HIS A 34 -9.68 0.61 1.27
C HIS A 34 -10.84 -0.01 0.49
N ASN A 35 -11.67 -0.80 1.16
CA ASN A 35 -12.84 -1.43 0.55
C ASN A 35 -14.12 -0.79 1.05
N ASP A 36 -15.17 -0.88 0.25
CA ASP A 36 -16.54 -0.66 0.73
C ASP A 36 -17.09 -1.89 1.47
N PHE A 37 -18.34 -1.77 1.91
CA PHE A 37 -19.05 -2.82 2.65
C PHE A 37 -19.22 -4.11 1.80
N ASP A 38 -19.29 -3.97 0.48
CA ASP A 38 -19.45 -5.09 -0.46
C ASP A 38 -18.09 -5.69 -0.88
N GLY A 39 -16.98 -5.19 -0.32
CA GLY A 39 -15.63 -5.65 -0.63
C GLY A 39 -15.04 -5.08 -1.92
N ARG A 40 -15.68 -4.08 -2.53
CA ARG A 40 -15.14 -3.41 -3.72
C ARG A 40 -13.97 -2.51 -3.32
N CYS A 41 -12.86 -2.66 -4.02
CA CYS A 41 -11.71 -1.77 -3.80
C CYS A 41 -12.01 -0.34 -4.27
N LEU A 42 -11.83 0.60 -3.36
CA LEU A 42 -12.00 2.03 -3.59
C LEU A 42 -10.67 2.79 -3.61
N TYR A 43 -9.64 2.25 -2.97
CA TYR A 43 -8.31 2.84 -2.93
C TYR A 43 -7.25 1.78 -2.69
N VAL A 44 -6.13 1.85 -3.38
CA VAL A 44 -4.91 1.07 -3.08
C VAL A 44 -3.81 2.04 -2.68
N GLY A 45 -3.02 1.69 -1.67
CA GLY A 45 -1.85 2.45 -1.32
C GLY A 45 -0.77 1.62 -0.64
N LYS A 46 0.46 2.12 -0.69
CA LYS A 46 1.56 1.64 0.17
C LYS A 46 1.79 2.56 1.37
N GLY A 47 2.29 2.03 2.47
CA GLY A 47 2.59 2.83 3.65
C GLY A 47 3.50 2.14 4.64
N CYS A 48 3.82 2.87 5.72
CA CYS A 48 4.47 2.34 6.90
C CYS A 48 3.80 2.94 8.15
N GLY A 49 3.94 2.29 9.30
CA GLY A 49 3.26 2.70 10.53
C GLY A 49 1.73 2.73 10.34
N LYS A 50 1.06 3.80 10.79
CA LYS A 50 -0.41 3.93 10.74
C LYS A 50 -0.94 4.67 9.50
N ARG A 51 -0.15 4.76 8.41
CA ARG A 51 -0.52 5.57 7.23
C ARG A 51 -1.89 5.20 6.64
N ALA A 52 -2.28 3.94 6.61
CA ALA A 52 -3.57 3.52 6.07
C ALA A 52 -4.77 4.19 6.76
N TRP A 53 -4.68 4.40 8.07
CA TRP A 53 -5.73 5.01 8.88
C TRP A 53 -5.66 6.53 8.97
N HIS A 54 -4.66 7.18 8.36
CA HIS A 54 -4.53 8.64 8.39
C HIS A 54 -5.32 9.31 7.25
N VAL A 55 -6.19 10.27 7.62
CA VAL A 55 -7.12 10.96 6.71
C VAL A 55 -6.57 12.31 6.21
N THR A 56 -5.58 12.89 6.88
CA THR A 56 -5.16 14.30 6.71
C THR A 56 -4.77 14.69 5.27
N LYS A 57 -4.06 13.81 4.54
CA LYS A 57 -3.54 14.07 3.18
C LYS A 57 -4.36 13.44 2.05
N ARG A 58 -5.65 13.13 2.28
CA ARG A 58 -6.54 12.52 1.28
C ARG A 58 -7.31 13.56 0.45
N ASP A 59 -7.73 13.16 -0.74
CA ASP A 59 -8.61 13.94 -1.61
C ASP A 59 -9.99 14.15 -0.94
N PRO A 60 -10.67 15.30 -1.12
CA PRO A 60 -11.96 15.58 -0.47
C PRO A 60 -13.01 14.48 -0.65
N ALA A 61 -13.10 13.87 -1.85
CA ALA A 61 -14.05 12.78 -2.09
C ALA A 61 -13.72 11.52 -1.29
N HIS A 62 -12.42 11.22 -1.14
CA HIS A 62 -11.97 10.08 -0.34
C HIS A 62 -12.22 10.32 1.16
N LYS A 63 -11.98 11.55 1.64
CA LYS A 63 -12.27 11.95 3.03
C LYS A 63 -13.75 11.79 3.37
N ALA A 64 -14.63 12.33 2.54
CA ALA A 64 -16.08 12.22 2.73
C ALA A 64 -16.54 10.76 2.78
N TRP A 65 -15.96 9.90 1.93
CA TRP A 65 -16.23 8.46 1.99
C TRP A 65 -15.75 7.82 3.30
N ILE A 66 -14.53 8.11 3.77
CA ILE A 66 -14.03 7.59 5.05
C ILE A 66 -14.92 8.03 6.24
N GLU A 67 -15.36 9.30 6.26
CA GLU A 67 -16.20 9.85 7.34
C GLU A 67 -17.60 9.21 7.40
N THR A 68 -18.11 8.76 6.25
CA THR A 68 -19.40 8.07 6.15
C THR A 68 -19.28 6.56 6.34
N CYS A 69 -18.08 5.99 6.20
CA CYS A 69 -17.83 4.57 6.42
C CYS A 69 -18.05 4.18 7.88
N LYS A 70 -18.84 3.12 8.10
CA LYS A 70 -19.21 2.61 9.45
C LYS A 70 -18.64 1.22 9.74
N HIS A 71 -17.75 0.72 8.89
CA HIS A 71 -17.10 -0.59 9.05
C HIS A 71 -15.58 -0.43 9.02
N ASP A 72 -14.85 -1.50 9.33
CA ASP A 72 -13.42 -1.50 9.05
C ASP A 72 -13.23 -1.49 7.54
N TYR A 73 -12.57 -0.46 7.06
CA TYR A 73 -12.37 -0.23 5.64
C TYR A 73 -10.95 -0.55 5.20
N VAL A 74 -10.01 -0.80 6.11
CA VAL A 74 -8.61 -1.04 5.74
C VAL A 74 -8.34 -2.53 5.71
N GLU A 75 -7.87 -3.02 4.57
CA GLU A 75 -7.34 -4.37 4.43
C GLU A 75 -5.85 -4.30 4.09
N VAL A 76 -5.01 -4.93 4.90
CA VAL A 76 -3.57 -5.09 4.60
C VAL A 76 -3.42 -6.30 3.67
N ILE A 77 -2.91 -6.06 2.46
CA ILE A 77 -2.71 -7.09 1.44
C ILE A 77 -1.43 -7.88 1.71
N ASP A 78 -0.35 -7.16 2.01
CA ASP A 78 0.95 -7.75 2.28
C ASP A 78 1.78 -6.76 3.12
N ASP A 79 2.61 -7.29 4.01
CA ASP A 79 3.41 -6.53 4.97
C ASP A 79 4.87 -6.99 5.01
N CYS A 80 5.67 -6.38 5.89
CA CYS A 80 7.11 -6.64 5.98
C CYS A 80 7.87 -6.43 4.66
N LEU A 81 7.38 -5.53 3.80
CA LEU A 81 7.93 -5.24 2.47
C LEU A 81 8.99 -4.14 2.53
N THR A 82 9.99 -4.26 1.67
CA THR A 82 10.83 -3.12 1.27
C THR A 82 9.99 -2.09 0.51
N GLU A 83 10.48 -0.86 0.42
CA GLU A 83 9.72 0.18 -0.26
C GLU A 83 9.49 -0.13 -1.75
N LEU A 84 10.48 -0.74 -2.41
CA LEU A 84 10.40 -1.12 -3.81
C LEU A 84 9.42 -2.27 -4.04
N GLN A 85 9.40 -3.28 -3.17
CA GLN A 85 8.40 -4.35 -3.23
C GLN A 85 6.99 -3.78 -3.05
N ALA A 86 6.78 -2.95 -2.03
CA ALA A 86 5.49 -2.31 -1.78
C ALA A 86 5.06 -1.41 -2.95
N PHE A 87 5.98 -0.69 -3.59
CA PHE A 87 5.71 0.10 -4.78
C PHE A 87 5.28 -0.77 -5.97
N ARG A 88 5.97 -1.89 -6.22
CA ARG A 88 5.62 -2.78 -7.33
C ARG A 88 4.26 -3.43 -7.13
N LEU A 89 3.97 -3.90 -5.91
CA LEU A 89 2.67 -4.49 -5.57
C LEU A 89 1.55 -3.45 -5.64
N GLU A 90 1.76 -2.23 -5.13
CA GLU A 90 0.81 -1.12 -5.30
C GLU A 90 0.49 -0.88 -6.78
N ASN A 91 1.51 -0.78 -7.64
CA ASN A 91 1.31 -0.58 -9.08
C ASN A 91 0.59 -1.76 -9.76
N GLN A 92 0.84 -2.99 -9.33
CA GLN A 92 0.15 -4.16 -9.84
C GLN A 92 -1.35 -4.08 -9.51
N LEU A 93 -1.69 -3.88 -8.23
CA LEU A 93 -3.08 -3.78 -7.78
C LEU A 93 -3.83 -2.59 -8.39
N LEU A 94 -3.15 -1.46 -8.62
CA LEU A 94 -3.76 -0.31 -9.31
C LEU A 94 -4.21 -0.65 -10.74
N ARG A 95 -3.50 -1.54 -11.43
CA ARG A 95 -3.86 -2.00 -12.78
C ARG A 95 -4.97 -3.04 -12.76
N GLU A 96 -4.95 -3.93 -11.77
CA GLU A 96 -5.91 -5.03 -11.65
C GLU A 96 -7.28 -4.57 -11.13
N GLU A 97 -7.31 -3.69 -10.13
CA GLU A 97 -8.55 -3.32 -9.43
C GLU A 97 -9.14 -1.98 -9.90
N ALA A 98 -8.37 -1.14 -10.61
CA ALA A 98 -8.78 0.20 -11.07
C ALA A 98 -9.55 1.03 -10.00
N PRO A 99 -8.96 1.24 -8.81
CA PRO A 99 -9.66 1.80 -7.67
C PRO A 99 -10.13 3.25 -7.89
N ARG A 100 -11.34 3.54 -7.41
CA ARG A 100 -12.05 4.81 -7.64
C ARG A 100 -11.28 6.06 -7.23
N PHE A 101 -10.56 6.03 -6.10
CA PHE A 101 -9.94 7.21 -5.51
C PHE A 101 -8.45 7.39 -5.88
N ASN A 102 -7.84 6.43 -6.56
CA ASN A 102 -6.46 6.60 -7.04
C ASN A 102 -6.45 7.41 -8.33
N LYS A 103 -5.63 8.47 -8.35
CA LYS A 103 -5.33 9.20 -9.58
C LYS A 103 -4.29 8.40 -10.35
N ILE A 104 -4.72 7.62 -11.33
CA ILE A 104 -3.80 6.92 -12.25
C ILE A 104 -3.22 8.00 -13.17
N GLN A 105 -1.97 8.39 -12.95
CA GLN A 105 -1.23 9.19 -13.91
C GLN A 105 -0.69 8.24 -14.98
N ASN A 106 -1.25 8.32 -16.19
CA ASN A 106 -0.65 7.70 -17.36
C ASN A 106 0.63 8.51 -17.68
N HIS A 107 1.79 7.99 -17.29
CA HIS A 107 3.11 8.47 -17.76
C HIS A 107 3.56 7.62 -18.94
#